data_AF-A0A3N9MRG6-F1
#
_entry.id   AF-A0A3N9MRG6-F1
#
_cell.length_a   1.000
_cell.length_b   1.000
_cell.length_c   1.000
_cell.angle_alpha   90.00
_cell.angle_beta   90.00
_cell.angle_gamma   90.00
#
_symmetry.space_group_name_H-M   'P 1'
#
loop_
_entity.id
_entity.type
_entity.pdbx_description
1 polymer ?
#
loop_
_entity_poly.entity_id
_entity_poly.type
_entity_poly.pdbx_seq_one_letter_code
_entity_poly.pdbx_strand_id
1 'polypeptide(L)'
;MLRNNQLISELHGELKNLLGFWSEHAVDEEFGGFAGEVDSSGKMVPAAEKGLVLNARILWSFSVAYNFLKDEKYLELAHRAYQYLINFFWDKENGGLVWAVD
;
A
#
# COMPACT_ATOMS: atom_id res chain seq x y z
N MET A 1 18.54 -19.09 -22.60
CA MET A 1 18.77 -17.68 -22.24
C MET A 1 17.62 -16.74 -22.65
N LEU A 2 17.12 -16.76 -23.89
CA LEU A 2 16.04 -15.86 -24.35
C LEU A 2 14.73 -15.91 -23.52
N ARG A 3 14.27 -17.11 -23.13
CA ARG A 3 13.02 -17.28 -22.36
C ARG A 3 13.05 -16.65 -20.96
N ASN A 4 14.23 -16.52 -20.36
CA ASN A 4 14.39 -16.00 -19.01
C ASN A 4 14.30 -14.46 -18.98
N ASN A 5 14.88 -13.80 -20.00
CA ASN A 5 14.82 -12.34 -20.12
C ASN A 5 13.38 -11.86 -20.42
N GLN A 6 12.62 -12.64 -21.20
CA GLN A 6 11.21 -12.35 -21.44
C GLN A 6 10.39 -12.43 -20.15
N LEU A 7 10.51 -13.52 -19.38
CA LEU A 7 9.81 -13.67 -18.11
C LEU A 7 10.15 -12.55 -17.12
N ILE A 8 11.43 -12.18 -17.02
CA ILE A 8 11.86 -11.07 -16.15
C ILE A 8 11.20 -9.76 -16.59
N SER A 9 11.11 -9.49 -17.89
CA SER A 9 10.45 -8.29 -18.40
C SER A 9 8.95 -8.29 -18.10
N GLU A 10 8.27 -9.42 -18.26
CA GLU A 10 6.84 -9.58 -17.97
C GLU A 10 6.56 -9.36 -16.47
N LEU A 11 7.37 -9.96 -15.58
CA LEU A 11 7.24 -9.77 -14.13
C LEU A 11 7.51 -8.33 -13.69
N HIS A 12 8.46 -7.63 -14.33
CA HIS A 12 8.66 -6.20 -14.08
C HIS A 12 7.47 -5.36 -14.54
N GLY A 13 6.84 -5.72 -15.66
CA GLY A 13 5.61 -5.10 -16.14
C GLY A 13 4.49 -5.26 -15.11
N GLU A 14 4.25 -6.49 -14.65
CA GLU A 14 3.20 -6.77 -13.67
C GLU A 14 3.47 -6.12 -12.31
N LEU A 15 4.72 -6.05 -11.86
CA LEU A 15 5.08 -5.29 -10.67
C LEU A 15 4.63 -3.82 -10.79
N LYS A 16 4.89 -3.18 -11.94
CA LYS A 16 4.46 -1.79 -12.18
C LYS A 16 2.94 -1.65 -12.26
N ASN A 17 2.26 -2.61 -12.88
CA ASN A 17 0.79 -2.62 -12.95
C ASN A 17 0.17 -2.70 -11.54
N LEU A 18 0.67 -3.61 -10.69
CA LEU A 18 0.20 -3.77 -9.32
C LEU A 18 0.46 -2.52 -8.48
N LEU A 19 1.67 -1.96 -8.54
CA LEU A 19 2.00 -0.71 -7.83
C LEU A 19 1.14 0.47 -8.32
N GLY A 20 0.89 0.53 -9.63
CA GLY A 20 -0.02 1.50 -10.25
C GLY A 20 -1.42 1.41 -9.65
N PHE A 21 -2.01 0.21 -9.67
CA PHE A 21 -3.35 -0.04 -9.13
C PHE A 21 -3.50 0.48 -7.70
N TRP A 22 -2.61 0.08 -6.78
CA TRP A 22 -2.69 0.52 -5.38
C TRP A 22 -2.46 2.03 -5.21
N SER A 23 -1.60 2.63 -6.03
CA SER A 23 -1.34 4.07 -5.97
C SER A 23 -2.47 4.94 -6.52
N GLU A 24 -3.31 4.38 -7.40
CA GLU A 24 -4.38 5.11 -8.09
C GLU A 24 -5.75 4.87 -7.46
N HIS A 25 -6.01 3.65 -6.97
CA HIS A 25 -7.35 3.23 -6.55
C HIS A 25 -7.51 3.10 -5.04
N ALA A 26 -6.43 3.00 -4.27
CA ALA A 26 -6.51 2.72 -2.83
C ALA A 26 -6.08 3.90 -1.95
N VAL A 27 -5.59 5.00 -2.53
CA VAL A 27 -5.19 6.19 -1.76
C VAL A 27 -6.46 6.91 -1.30
N ASP A 28 -6.66 6.93 0.02
CA ASP A 28 -7.79 7.60 0.64
C ASP A 28 -7.41 9.04 1.01
N GLU A 29 -7.76 10.00 0.16
CA GLU A 29 -7.49 11.43 0.38
C GLU A 29 -8.43 12.11 1.38
N GLU A 30 -9.53 11.47 1.76
CA GLU A 30 -10.50 12.04 2.71
C GLU A 30 -10.04 11.82 4.16
N PHE A 31 -9.69 10.58 4.50
CA PHE A 31 -9.29 10.20 5.87
C PHE A 31 -7.81 9.87 6.01
N GLY A 32 -7.04 9.96 4.92
CA GLY A 32 -5.62 9.65 4.90
C GLY A 32 -5.32 8.15 4.85
N GLY A 33 -4.05 7.81 4.66
CA GLY A 33 -3.62 6.42 4.52
C GLY A 33 -4.19 5.79 3.24
N PHE A 34 -4.69 4.57 3.36
CA PHE A 34 -5.26 3.78 2.26
C PHE A 34 -6.63 3.23 2.65
N ALA A 35 -7.49 3.02 1.66
CA ALA A 35 -8.82 2.44 1.86
C ALA A 35 -8.75 1.05 2.50
N GLY A 36 -9.74 0.74 3.36
CA GLY A 36 -9.88 -0.58 3.97
C GLY A 36 -10.24 -1.67 2.95
N GLU A 37 -10.98 -1.29 1.91
CA GLU A 37 -11.40 -2.19 0.83
C GLU A 37 -11.49 -1.44 -0.51
N VAL A 38 -11.07 -2.11 -1.58
CA VAL A 38 -11.26 -1.69 -2.97
C VAL A 38 -11.91 -2.85 -3.71
N ASP A 39 -13.02 -2.58 -4.39
CA ASP A 39 -13.76 -3.61 -5.11
C ASP A 39 -13.06 -4.04 -6.42
N SER A 40 -13.62 -5.04 -7.10
CA SER A 40 -13.05 -5.57 -8.35
C SER A 40 -13.05 -4.58 -9.52
N SER A 41 -13.76 -3.46 -9.40
CA SER A 41 -13.76 -2.38 -10.39
C SER A 41 -12.72 -1.28 -10.07
N GLY A 42 -11.97 -1.42 -8.98
CA GLY A 42 -11.01 -0.41 -8.53
C GLY A 42 -11.67 0.75 -7.79
N LYS A 43 -12.90 0.56 -7.27
CA LYS A 43 -13.60 1.58 -6.49
C LYS A 43 -13.44 1.29 -4.99
N MET A 44 -13.04 2.31 -4.24
CA MET A 44 -13.00 2.23 -2.78
C MET A 44 -14.41 1.99 -2.22
N VAL A 45 -14.53 1.04 -1.29
CA VAL A 45 -15.79 0.78 -0.59
C VAL A 45 -15.92 1.80 0.56
N PRO A 46 -16.92 2.70 0.54
CA PRO A 46 -17.06 3.71 1.56
C PRO A 46 -17.28 3.09 2.95
N ALA A 47 -16.70 3.70 3.98
CA ALA A 47 -16.83 3.27 5.38
C ALA A 47 -16.38 1.82 5.66
N ALA A 48 -15.55 1.24 4.79
CA ALA A 48 -14.89 -0.02 5.09
C ALA A 48 -13.78 0.22 6.13
N GLU A 49 -13.81 -0.54 7.23
CA GLU A 49 -12.78 -0.50 8.28
C GLU A 49 -11.38 -0.71 7.69
N LYS A 50 -10.42 0.08 8.18
CA LYS A 50 -9.02 -0.05 7.79
C LYS A 50 -8.34 -1.07 8.68
N GLY A 51 -8.02 -2.22 8.10
CA GLY A 51 -7.29 -3.29 8.79
C GLY A 51 -5.78 -3.03 8.87
N LEU A 52 -5.18 -3.43 10.00
CA LEU A 52 -3.75 -3.29 10.26
C LEU A 52 -2.90 -4.06 9.25
N VAL A 53 -3.27 -5.31 8.98
CA VAL A 53 -2.49 -6.20 8.11
C VAL A 53 -2.38 -5.64 6.71
N LEU A 54 -3.46 -5.06 6.17
CA LEU A 54 -3.46 -4.42 4.86
C LEU A 54 -2.53 -3.20 4.86
N ASN A 55 -2.71 -2.26 5.79
CA ASN A 55 -1.93 -1.02 5.85
C ASN A 55 -0.42 -1.30 6.08
N ALA A 56 -0.08 -2.27 6.92
CA ALA A 56 1.30 -2.69 7.12
C ALA A 56 1.92 -3.32 5.87
N ARG A 57 1.16 -4.11 5.10
CA ARG A 57 1.63 -4.67 3.82
C ARG A 57 1.77 -3.62 2.73
N ILE A 58 0.92 -2.60 2.73
CA ILE A 58 1.06 -1.46 1.81
C ILE A 58 2.34 -0.69 2.12
N LEU A 59 2.60 -0.37 3.40
CA LEU A 59 3.86 0.24 3.83
C LEU A 59 5.06 -0.58 3.35
N TRP A 60 5.07 -1.89 3.65
CA TRP A 60 6.17 -2.76 3.24
C TRP A 60 6.37 -2.79 1.72
N SER A 61 5.27 -2.93 0.97
CA SER A 61 5.30 -3.05 -0.49
C SER A 61 5.89 -1.80 -1.14
N PHE A 62 5.43 -0.61 -0.76
CA PHE A 62 5.96 0.64 -1.30
C PHE A 62 7.38 0.94 -0.82
N SER A 63 7.73 0.54 0.41
CA SER A 63 9.12 0.65 0.91
C SER A 63 10.09 -0.19 0.07
N VAL A 64 9.71 -1.43 -0.25
CA VAL A 64 10.51 -2.34 -1.08
C VAL A 64 10.53 -1.86 -2.54
N ALA A 65 9.40 -1.39 -3.06
CA ALA A 65 9.32 -0.84 -4.40
C ALA A 65 10.25 0.37 -4.58
N TYR A 66 10.29 1.30 -3.61
CA TYR A 66 11.25 2.40 -3.62
C TYR A 66 12.69 1.88 -3.58
N ASN A 67 12.99 0.92 -2.70
CA ASN A 67 14.34 0.38 -2.60
C ASN A 67 14.84 -0.23 -3.92
N PHE A 68 13.95 -0.87 -4.67
CA PHE A 68 14.28 -1.54 -5.92
C PHE A 68 14.24 -0.63 -7.15
N LEU A 69 13.19 0.20 -7.29
CA LEU A 69 12.92 1.01 -8.48
C LEU A 69 13.43 2.46 -8.37
N LYS A 70 13.67 2.95 -7.14
CA LYS A 70 14.13 4.32 -6.83
C LYS A 70 13.23 5.44 -7.39
N ASP A 71 11.94 5.14 -7.54
CA ASP A 71 10.92 6.15 -7.87
C ASP A 71 10.39 6.79 -6.59
N GLU A 72 10.59 8.10 -6.44
CA GLU A 72 10.22 8.88 -5.26
C GLU A 72 8.71 8.81 -4.95
N LYS A 73 7.84 8.57 -5.94
CA LYS A 73 6.41 8.33 -5.71
C LYS A 73 6.17 7.19 -4.71
N TYR A 74 6.99 6.13 -4.78
CA TYR A 74 6.86 5.00 -3.86
C TYR A 74 7.36 5.33 -2.45
N LEU A 75 8.34 6.22 -2.32
CA LEU A 75 8.78 6.69 -1.01
C LEU A 75 7.68 7.54 -0.34
N GLU A 76 7.04 8.42 -1.09
CA GLU A 76 5.91 9.24 -0.61
C GLU A 76 4.74 8.37 -0.13
N LEU A 77 4.38 7.35 -0.92
CA LEU A 77 3.32 6.41 -0.56
C LEU A 77 3.68 5.55 0.67
N ALA A 78 4.94 5.13 0.79
CA ALA A 78 5.44 4.43 1.98
C ALA A 78 5.35 5.35 3.21
N HIS A 79 5.76 6.61 3.11
CA HIS A 79 5.62 7.57 4.19
C HIS A 79 4.16 7.81 4.56
N ARG A 80 3.25 7.91 3.59
CA ARG A 80 1.81 8.01 3.84
C ARG A 80 1.30 6.84 4.68
N ALA A 81 1.63 5.61 4.30
CA ALA A 81 1.23 4.40 5.03
C ALA A 81 1.80 4.38 6.45
N TYR A 82 3.10 4.72 6.60
CA TYR A 82 3.76 4.80 7.90
C TYR A 82 3.09 5.81 8.83
N GLN A 83 2.85 7.03 8.34
CA GLN A 83 2.19 8.08 9.12
C GLN A 83 0.81 7.61 9.59
N TYR A 84 0.04 6.94 8.73
CA TYR A 84 -1.26 6.42 9.11
C TYR A 84 -1.17 5.35 10.22
N LEU A 85 -0.22 4.41 10.11
CA LEU A 85 0.01 3.39 11.16
C LEU A 85 0.35 4.02 12.51
N ILE A 86 1.26 5.00 12.55
CA ILE A 86 1.69 5.61 13.82
C ILE A 86 0.62 6.53 14.41
N ASN A 87 -0.17 7.20 13.57
CA ASN A 87 -1.19 8.14 14.05
C ASN A 87 -2.47 7.45 14.52
N PHE A 88 -2.88 6.36 13.86
CA PHE A 88 -4.19 5.73 14.09
C PHE A 88 -4.10 4.32 14.67
N PHE A 89 -3.13 3.52 14.24
CA PHE A 89 -3.04 2.13 14.71
C PHE A 89 -2.25 1.97 16.01
N TRP A 90 -1.34 2.89 16.32
CA TRP A 90 -0.51 2.80 17.52
C TRP A 90 -1.33 3.01 18.80
N ASP A 91 -1.43 1.94 19.60
CA ASP A 91 -2.04 2.02 20.93
C ASP A 91 -1.06 2.72 21.89
N LYS A 92 -1.39 3.96 22.25
CA LYS A 92 -0.54 4.78 23.15
C LYS A 92 -0.61 4.33 24.61
N GLU A 93 -1.63 3.56 24.99
CA GLU A 93 -1.82 3.11 26.36
C GLU A 93 -1.12 1.76 26.59
N ASN A 94 -1.34 0.80 25.70
CA ASN A 94 -0.84 -0.57 25.86
C ASN A 94 0.41 -0.87 25.01
N GLY A 95 0.73 0.00 24.05
CA GLY A 95 1.77 -0.26 23.04
C GLY A 95 1.33 -1.29 22.00
N GLY A 96 2.08 -1.35 20.89
CA GLY A 96 1.71 -2.19 19.75
C GLY A 96 0.68 -1.53 18.85
N LEU A 97 0.05 -2.34 17.98
CA LEU A 97 -0.88 -1.87 16.96
C LEU A 97 -2.23 -2.56 17.11
N VAL A 98 -3.32 -1.80 17.06
CA VAL A 98 -4.69 -2.33 17.07
C VAL A 98 -5.02 -3.06 15.76
N TRP A 99 -6.02 -3.96 15.79
CA TRP A 99 -6.33 -4.81 14.64
C TRP A 99 -6.93 -4.05 13.45
N ALA A 100 -7.81 -3.09 13.71
CA ALA A 100 -8.50 -2.28 12.72
C ALA A 100 -8.86 -0.90 13.32
N VAL A 101 -9.10 0.07 12.47
CA VAL A 101 -9.57 1.42 12.80
C VAL A 101 -10.67 1.86 11.82
N ASP A 102 -11.52 2.78 12.25
CA ASP A 102 -12.60 3.39 11.45
C ASP A 102 -12.10 4.52 10.54
#